data_AF-A0A9E2Y330-F1
#
_entry.id   AF-A0A9E2Y330-F1
#
_cell.length_a   1.000
_cell.length_b   1.000
_cell.length_c   1.000
_cell.angle_alpha   90.00
_cell.angle_beta   90.00
_cell.angle_gamma   90.00
#
_symmetry.space_group_name_H-M   'P 1'
#
loop_
_entity.id
_entity.type
_entity.pdbx_description
1 polymer ?
#
loop_
_entity_poly.entity_id
_entity_poly.type
_entity_poly.pdbx_seq_one_letter_code
_entity_poly.pdbx_strand_id
1 'polypeptide(L)' 'MNVTRRRALAVGAAAPLLAGCAFGGSRVRVGSKNFTESFIIAEIYAQALEAGGMRVERLFNLGSTQIAIAAMER' A
#
# COMPACT_ATOMS: atom_id res chain seq x y z
N MET A 1 -13.65 -52.11 6.60
CA MET A 1 -14.57 -51.00 6.96
C MET A 1 -13.91 -50.15 8.03
N ASN A 2 -13.91 -48.82 7.83
CA ASN A 2 -13.87 -47.76 8.87
C ASN A 2 -12.53 -47.59 9.64
N VAL A 3 -11.83 -46.44 9.70
CA VAL A 3 -12.14 -45.04 9.36
C VAL A 3 -10.82 -44.30 9.09
N THR A 4 -10.86 -43.46 8.06
CA THR A 4 -9.97 -42.36 7.69
C THR A 4 -9.89 -41.26 8.77
N ARG A 5 -9.05 -40.24 8.57
CA ARG A 5 -9.09 -38.90 9.23
C ARG A 5 -8.21 -38.64 10.47
N ARG A 6 -6.92 -38.99 10.48
CA ARG A 6 -5.97 -38.45 11.48
C ARG A 6 -4.84 -37.56 10.94
N ARG A 7 -4.81 -37.24 9.65
CA ARG A 7 -3.73 -36.43 9.04
C ARG A 7 -4.06 -34.96 8.73
N ALA A 8 -5.23 -34.47 9.10
CA ALA A 8 -5.69 -33.14 8.66
C ALA A 8 -5.71 -32.07 9.76
N LEU A 9 -4.96 -32.23 10.84
CA LEU A 9 -4.94 -31.27 11.97
C LEU A 9 -3.52 -30.77 12.27
N ALA A 10 -2.79 -30.31 11.25
CA ALA A 10 -1.50 -29.63 11.46
C ALA A 10 -1.27 -28.42 10.53
N VAL A 11 -2.19 -28.14 9.59
CA VAL A 11 -2.07 -27.03 8.62
C VAL A 11 -2.98 -25.84 8.98
N GLY A 12 -3.63 -25.86 10.15
CA GLY A 12 -4.50 -24.77 10.61
C GLY A 12 -3.82 -23.71 11.48
N ALA A 13 -2.67 -24.03 12.09
CA ALA A 13 -2.06 -23.20 13.14
C ALA A 13 -1.03 -22.16 12.64
N ALA A 14 -0.66 -22.19 11.35
CA ALA A 14 0.32 -21.26 10.79
C ALA A 14 -0.31 -20.00 10.16
N ALA A 15 -1.64 -19.94 10.01
CA ALA A 15 -2.34 -18.82 9.40
C ALA A 15 -2.13 -17.45 10.10
N PRO A 16 -2.03 -17.34 11.45
CA PRO A 16 -1.84 -16.02 12.06
C PRO A 16 -0.38 -15.54 12.05
N LEU A 17 0.59 -16.41 11.73
CA LEU A 17 2.01 -16.03 11.66
C LEU A 17 2.38 -15.29 10.37
N LEU A 18 1.55 -15.38 9.32
CA LEU A 18 1.73 -14.62 8.07
C LEU A 18 1.05 -13.23 8.09
N ALA A 19 0.22 -12.94 9.10
CA ALA A 19 -0.45 -11.65 9.23
C ALA A 19 0.45 -10.52 9.78
N GLY A 20 1.67 -10.85 10.21
CA GLY A 20 2.62 -9.90 10.80
C GLY A 20 3.28 -8.93 9.82
N CYS A 21 3.15 -9.15 8.50
CA CYS A 21 3.66 -8.23 7.47
C CYS A 21 2.63 -7.18 7.02
N ALA A 22 1.53 -6.99 7.75
CA ALA A 22 0.63 -5.87 7.49
C ALA A 22 1.38 -4.56 7.75
N PHE A 23 1.81 -3.87 6.69
CA PHE A 23 2.35 -2.51 6.73
C PHE A 23 1.48 -1.67 7.67
N GLY A 24 1.99 -1.43 8.87
CA GLY A 24 1.22 -0.93 9.99
C GLY A 24 0.69 0.47 9.72
N GLY A 25 -0.63 0.61 9.78
CA GLY A 25 -1.39 1.83 10.12
C GLY A 25 -1.32 3.04 9.18
N SER A 26 -0.14 3.46 8.76
CA SER A 26 0.08 4.75 8.10
C SER A 26 -0.04 4.63 6.58
N ARG A 27 -0.94 5.43 6.01
CA ARG A 27 -1.06 5.61 4.56
C ARG A 27 0.11 6.46 4.05
N VAL A 28 0.72 6.03 2.94
CA VAL A 28 1.69 6.85 2.20
C VAL A 28 0.90 7.84 1.34
N ARG A 29 1.16 9.14 1.51
CA ARG A 29 0.53 10.19 0.70
C ARG A 29 1.40 10.46 -0.53
N VAL A 30 0.84 10.31 -1.73
CA VAL A 30 1.50 10.57 -3.01
C VAL A 30 0.83 11.76 -3.67
N GLY A 31 1.60 12.82 -3.94
CA GLY A 31 1.07 14.06 -4.49
C GLY A 31 1.55 14.38 -5.91
N SER A 32 0.85 15.30 -6.58
CA SER A 32 1.26 15.84 -7.88
C SER A 32 1.14 17.36 -7.94
N LYS A 33 1.97 17.98 -8.79
CA LYS A 33 1.81 19.38 -9.20
C LYS A 33 0.69 19.51 -10.24
N ASN A 34 0.31 20.74 -10.57
CA ASN A 34 -0.67 21.03 -11.63
C ASN A 34 -0.08 20.97 -13.06
N PHE A 35 0.60 19.87 -13.39
CA PHE A 35 1.15 19.60 -14.72
C PHE A 35 0.80 18.17 -15.12
N THR A 36 0.36 17.96 -16.35
CA THR A 36 -0.12 16.66 -16.84
C THR A 36 0.88 15.53 -16.57
N GLU A 37 2.17 15.77 -16.80
CA GLU A 37 3.24 14.80 -16.56
C GLU A 37 3.34 14.43 -15.08
N SER A 38 3.16 15.40 -14.18
CA SER A 38 3.22 15.15 -12.74
C SER A 38 2.07 14.24 -12.27
N PHE A 39 0.89 14.32 -12.88
CA PHE A 39 -0.20 13.39 -12.56
C PHE A 39 0.14 11.95 -12.97
N ILE A 40 0.64 11.77 -14.20
CA ILE A 40 0.98 10.44 -14.72
C ILE A 40 2.08 9.81 -13.86
N ILE A 41 3.14 10.56 -13.54
CA ILE A 41 4.23 10.07 -12.71
C ILE A 41 3.75 9.73 -11.30
N ALA A 42 2.93 10.58 -10.68
CA ALA A 42 2.40 10.32 -9.35
C ALA A 42 1.51 9.06 -9.32
N GLU A 43 0.73 8.80 -10.37
CA GLU A 43 -0.07 7.58 -10.48
C GLU A 43 0.81 6.32 -10.65
N ILE A 44 1.88 6.39 -11.44
CA ILE A 44 2.85 5.30 -11.58
C ILE A 44 3.46 4.94 -10.22
N TYR A 45 3.87 5.94 -9.43
CA TYR A 45 4.39 5.71 -8.08
C TYR A 45 3.33 5.15 -7.14
N ALA A 46 2.10 5.67 -7.17
CA ALA A 46 1.02 5.17 -6.34
C ALA A 46 0.75 3.68 -6.59
N GLN A 47 0.69 3.27 -7.86
CA GLN A 47 0.49 1.88 -8.25
C GLN A 47 1.67 0.98 -7.84
N ALA A 48 2.90 1.45 -8.01
CA ALA A 48 4.09 0.70 -7.57
C ALA A 48 4.11 0.49 -6.05
N LEU A 49 3.73 1.50 -5.27
CA LEU A 49 3.65 1.42 -3.82
C LEU A 49 2.51 0.49 -3.37
N GLU A 50 1.35 0.56 -4.02
CA GLU A 50 0.21 -0.35 -3.77
C GLU A 50 0.57 -1.80 -4.13
N ALA A 51 1.27 -2.04 -5.22
CA ALA A 51 1.78 -3.36 -5.59
C ALA A 51 2.78 -3.91 -4.55
N GLY A 52 3.49 -3.02 -3.86
CA GLY A 52 4.35 -3.35 -2.71
C GLY A 52 3.60 -3.62 -1.40
N GLY A 53 2.27 -3.58 -1.41
CA GLY A 53 1.44 -3.84 -0.22
C GLY A 53 1.25 -2.63 0.70
N MET A 54 1.68 -1.43 0.27
CA MET A 54 1.45 -0.20 1.02
C MET A 54 0.06 0.38 0.72
N ARG A 55 -0.55 1.03 1.72
CA ARG A 55 -1.77 1.81 1.50
C ARG A 55 -1.40 3.20 1.03
N VAL A 56 -1.95 3.64 -0.10
CA VAL A 56 -1.64 4.95 -0.70
C VAL A 56 -2.85 5.89 -0.64
N GLU A 57 -2.58 7.17 -0.39
CA GLU A 57 -3.52 8.27 -0.55
C GLU A 57 -3.01 9.21 -1.63
N ARG A 58 -3.86 9.52 -2.61
CA ARG A 58 -3.51 10.37 -3.76
C ARG A 58 -3.94 11.81 -3.49
N LEU A 59 -2.99 12.74 -3.53
CA LEU A 59 -3.16 14.17 -3.31
C LEU A 59 -2.72 14.95 -4.55
N PHE A 60 -3.52 14.86 -5.61
CA PHE A 60 -3.16 15.48 -6.88
C PHE A 60 -3.48 16.97 -6.93
N ASN A 61 -2.82 17.67 -7.84
CA ASN A 61 -3.02 19.09 -8.11
C ASN A 61 -2.75 19.99 -6.88
N LEU A 62 -1.61 19.80 -6.22
CA LEU A 62 -1.15 20.64 -5.10
C LEU A 62 -0.77 22.07 -5.53
N GLY A 63 -0.73 22.35 -6.83
CA GLY A 63 -0.34 23.66 -7.37
C GLY A 63 1.14 23.71 -7.82
N SER A 64 1.79 24.84 -7.55
CA SER A 64 3.16 25.12 -8.00
C SER A 64 4.22 24.41 -7.15
N THR A 65 5.49 24.50 -7.55
CA THR A 65 6.61 23.82 -6.88
C THR A 65 6.68 24.13 -5.38
N GLN A 66 6.52 25.39 -4.99
CA GLN A 66 6.64 25.78 -3.58
C GLN A 66 5.52 25.21 -2.72
N ILE A 67 4.31 25.09 -3.27
CA ILE A 67 3.17 24.51 -2.54
C ILE A 67 3.37 22.99 -2.41
N ALA A 68 3.84 22.32 -3.46
CA ALA A 68 4.15 20.90 -3.40
C ALA A 68 5.29 20.58 -2.41
N ILE A 69 6.32 21.42 -2.31
CA ILE A 69 7.38 21.28 -1.31
C ILE A 69 6.82 21.46 0.10
N ALA A 70 6.08 22.55 0.35
CA ALA A 70 5.47 22.80 1.66
C ALA A 70 4.49 21.69 2.09
N ALA A 71 3.85 20.99 1.13
CA ALA A 71 2.98 19.86 1.42
C ALA A 71 3.74 18.62 1.92
N MET A 72 5.03 18.46 1.60
CA MET A 72 5.87 17.36 2.07
C MET A 72 6.43 17.59 3.48
N GLU A 73 6.51 18.84 3.92
CA GLU A 73 7.03 19.22 5.25
C GLU A 73 5.99 19.07 6.38
N ARG A 74 4.77 18.63 6.07
CA ARG A 74 3.63 18.53 6.99
C ARG A 74 3.22 17.08 7.27
#